data_AF-K2CWI8-F1
#
_entry.id   AF-K2CWI8-F1
#
_cell.length_a   1.000
_cell.length_b   1.000
_cell.length_c   1.000
_cell.angle_alpha   90.00
_cell.angle_beta   90.00
_cell.angle_gamma   90.00
#
_symmetry.space_group_name_H-M   'P 1'
#
loop_
_entity.id
_entity.type
_entity.pdbx_description
1 polymer ?
#
loop_
_entity_poly.entity_id
_entity_poly.type
_entity_poly.pdbx_seq_one_letter_code
_entity_poly.pdbx_strand_id
1 'polypeptide(L)'
;MYNVQFTIRLILLLFTFYILHFTFYIFPAYAQADAIGQARIHPASPLYFLKSIRENLELKFAGTTNIKALRQIEFSTRRIREVKSLVSVSRADLILPTLERYSWHLQEIANLLSPLDSGFAGKAAGEIVLQMSTLQTVYDQISNPNARMSIRLAISRLSEWEGKFIDKISQMHPLVANELNISKLSACTFLSKEASSSALNEVERMVYSERAQKCQTVKQ
;
A
#
# COMPACT_ATOMS: atom_id res chain seq x y z
N MET A 1 -50.75 38.97 -17.57
CA MET A 1 -50.37 38.55 -16.20
C MET A 1 -49.41 37.37 -16.32
N TYR A 2 -48.17 37.50 -15.84
CA TYR A 2 -47.20 36.40 -15.86
C TYR A 2 -47.65 35.31 -14.87
N ASN A 3 -47.74 34.06 -15.34
CA ASN A 3 -48.12 32.93 -14.50
C ASN A 3 -46.90 32.47 -13.68
N VAL A 4 -46.74 33.06 -12.50
CA VAL A 4 -45.60 32.80 -11.58
C VAL A 4 -45.44 31.32 -11.25
N GLN A 5 -46.55 30.55 -11.19
CA GLN A 5 -46.48 29.11 -10.95
C GLN A 5 -45.82 28.34 -12.11
N PHE A 6 -46.03 28.79 -13.35
CA PHE A 6 -45.40 28.19 -14.52
C PHE A 6 -43.88 28.43 -14.50
N THR A 7 -43.45 29.64 -14.12
CA THR A 7 -42.02 30.01 -14.05
C THR A 7 -41.28 29.20 -12.99
N ILE A 8 -41.87 29.01 -11.81
CA ILE A 8 -41.26 28.23 -10.71
C ILE A 8 -41.11 26.75 -11.12
N ARG A 9 -42.14 26.16 -11.74
CA ARG A 9 -42.08 24.77 -12.21
C ARG A 9 -41.00 24.58 -13.27
N LEU A 10 -40.86 25.52 -14.20
CA LEU A 10 -39.83 25.47 -15.24
C LEU A 10 -38.41 25.54 -14.66
N ILE A 11 -38.18 26.42 -13.67
CA ILE A 11 -36.88 26.55 -13.01
C ILE A 11 -36.51 25.25 -12.28
N LEU A 12 -37.44 24.66 -11.53
CA LEU A 12 -37.21 23.39 -10.84
C LEU A 12 -36.90 22.25 -11.82
N LEU A 13 -37.60 22.19 -12.95
CA LEU A 13 -37.38 21.18 -13.97
C LEU A 13 -35.98 21.33 -14.60
N LEU A 14 -35.57 22.55 -14.94
CA LEU A 14 -34.23 22.82 -15.48
C LEU A 14 -33.13 22.52 -14.44
N PHE A 15 -33.37 22.82 -13.16
CA PHE A 15 -32.41 22.54 -12.10
C PHE A 15 -32.25 21.03 -11.85
N THR A 16 -33.35 20.28 -11.81
CA THR A 16 -33.30 18.81 -11.69
C THR A 16 -32.66 18.17 -12.93
N PHE A 17 -32.96 18.67 -14.13
CA PHE A 17 -32.32 18.22 -15.37
C PHE A 17 -30.82 18.51 -15.34
N TYR A 18 -30.40 19.70 -14.92
CA TYR A 18 -28.98 20.06 -14.79
C TYR A 18 -28.24 19.15 -13.80
N ILE A 19 -28.82 18.89 -12.62
CA ILE A 19 -28.24 17.96 -11.64
C ILE A 19 -28.16 16.54 -12.21
N LEU A 20 -29.22 16.04 -12.84
CA LEU A 20 -29.25 14.73 -13.47
C LEU A 20 -28.19 14.62 -14.57
N HIS A 21 -28.11 15.61 -15.46
CA HIS A 21 -27.09 15.67 -16.51
C HIS A 21 -25.68 15.63 -15.92
N PHE A 22 -25.41 16.43 -14.88
CA PHE A 22 -24.10 16.45 -14.22
C PHE A 22 -23.77 15.11 -13.53
N THR A 23 -24.77 14.40 -12.98
CA THR A 23 -24.55 13.08 -12.38
C THR A 23 -24.36 11.95 -13.41
N PHE A 24 -24.91 12.11 -14.63
CA PHE A 24 -24.79 11.10 -15.70
C PHE A 24 -23.59 11.35 -16.64
N TYR A 25 -23.05 12.57 -16.71
CA TYR A 25 -21.74 12.84 -17.32
C TYR A 25 -20.61 12.47 -16.35
N ILE A 26 -20.49 11.18 -16.06
CA ILE A 26 -19.23 10.63 -15.56
C ILE A 26 -18.27 10.68 -16.74
N PHE A 27 -17.51 11.77 -16.86
CA PHE A 27 -16.35 11.75 -17.74
C PHE A 27 -15.47 10.58 -17.30
N PRO A 28 -15.19 9.61 -18.19
CA PRO A 28 -14.18 8.62 -17.88
C PRO A 28 -12.86 9.39 -17.69
N ALA A 29 -12.43 9.52 -16.44
CA ALA A 29 -11.10 9.99 -16.13
C ALA A 29 -10.14 8.90 -16.58
N TYR A 30 -9.67 9.00 -17.82
CA TYR A 30 -8.60 8.15 -18.33
C TYR A 30 -7.34 8.45 -17.52
N ALA A 31 -7.02 7.55 -16.60
CA ALA A 31 -5.72 7.56 -15.95
C ALA A 31 -4.66 7.28 -17.02
N GLN A 32 -3.78 8.25 -17.28
CA GLN A 32 -2.55 7.98 -18.02
C GLN A 32 -1.78 6.87 -17.29
N ALA A 33 -1.13 5.98 -18.03
CA ALA A 33 -0.35 4.87 -17.45
C ALA A 33 0.74 5.37 -16.47
N ASP A 34 1.21 6.60 -16.65
CA ASP A 34 2.16 7.27 -15.75
C ASP A 34 1.49 7.92 -14.51
N ALA A 35 0.16 8.06 -14.50
CA ALA A 35 -0.64 8.50 -13.35
C ALA A 35 -1.01 7.35 -12.39
N ILE A 36 -0.52 6.14 -12.64
CA ILE A 36 -0.55 5.01 -11.69
C ILE A 36 0.43 5.33 -10.55
N GLY A 37 0.04 6.18 -9.60
CA GLY A 37 0.94 6.50 -8.49
C GLY A 37 0.61 7.69 -7.61
N GLN A 38 -0.16 8.68 -8.05
CA GLN A 38 -0.38 9.86 -7.21
C GLN A 38 -1.53 9.65 -6.22
N ALA A 39 -1.25 9.87 -4.93
CA ALA A 39 -2.28 9.90 -3.91
C ALA A 39 -3.19 11.11 -4.16
N ARG A 40 -4.51 10.88 -4.34
CA ARG A 40 -5.51 11.96 -4.55
C ARG A 40 -5.44 13.06 -3.48
N ILE A 41 -5.01 12.70 -2.26
CA ILE A 41 -4.61 13.63 -1.22
C ILE A 41 -3.16 13.28 -0.87
N HIS A 42 -2.24 14.19 -1.18
CA HIS A 42 -0.81 14.01 -0.93
C HIS A 42 -0.52 13.97 0.59
N PRO A 43 0.43 13.17 1.09
CA PRO A 43 0.73 13.10 2.53
C PRO A 43 1.17 14.41 3.16
N ALA A 44 1.78 15.30 2.35
CA ALA A 44 2.14 16.65 2.78
C ALA A 44 0.96 17.64 2.82
N SER A 45 -0.25 17.23 2.39
CA SER A 45 -1.43 18.09 2.39
C SER A 45 -1.99 18.25 3.81
N PRO A 46 -2.44 19.45 4.21
CA PRO A 46 -3.15 19.64 5.48
C PRO A 46 -4.46 18.84 5.55
N LEU A 47 -5.03 18.46 4.40
CA LEU A 47 -6.26 17.69 4.31
C LEU A 47 -6.04 16.17 4.38
N TYR A 48 -4.81 15.72 4.66
CA TYR A 48 -4.48 14.30 4.66
C TYR A 48 -5.24 13.46 5.69
N PHE A 49 -5.70 14.08 6.79
CA PHE A 49 -6.55 13.40 7.77
C PHE A 49 -7.87 12.88 7.17
N LEU A 50 -8.40 13.53 6.11
CA LEU A 50 -9.59 13.07 5.40
C LEU A 50 -9.39 11.68 4.80
N LYS A 51 -8.15 11.30 4.50
CA LYS A 51 -7.82 9.97 4.00
C LYS A 51 -8.08 8.90 5.06
N SER A 52 -7.72 9.15 6.31
CA SER A 52 -8.01 8.23 7.43
C SER A 52 -9.52 8.11 7.67
N ILE A 53 -10.28 9.21 7.56
CA ILE A 53 -11.75 9.17 7.64
C ILE A 53 -12.31 8.28 6.52
N ARG A 54 -11.85 8.48 5.29
CA ARG A 54 -12.26 7.69 4.13
C ARG A 54 -11.91 6.21 4.29
N GLU A 55 -10.71 5.87 4.74
CA GLU A 55 -10.26 4.50 4.96
C GLU A 55 -11.13 3.79 6.03
N ASN A 56 -11.48 4.50 7.11
CA ASN A 56 -12.39 3.99 8.13
C ASN A 56 -13.80 3.72 7.57
N LEU A 57 -14.32 4.60 6.72
CA LEU A 57 -15.61 4.38 6.05
C LEU A 57 -15.52 3.19 5.09
N GLU A 58 -14.47 3.10 4.26
CA GLU A 58 -14.24 1.98 3.34
C GLU A 58 -14.17 0.63 4.08
N LEU A 59 -13.56 0.57 5.26
CA LEU A 59 -13.55 -0.63 6.11
C LEU A 59 -14.89 -0.92 6.79
N LYS A 60 -15.61 0.12 7.24
CA LYS A 60 -16.94 -0.02 7.87
C LYS A 60 -17.97 -0.58 6.90
N PHE A 61 -17.90 -0.18 5.63
CA PHE A 61 -18.79 -0.64 4.56
C PHE A 61 -18.29 -1.91 3.84
N ALA A 62 -17.11 -2.44 4.20
CA ALA A 62 -16.65 -3.73 3.71
C ALA A 62 -17.41 -4.87 4.41
N GLY A 63 -18.39 -5.44 3.71
CA GLY A 63 -19.35 -6.40 4.29
C GLY A 63 -18.78 -7.78 4.66
N THR A 64 -17.56 -8.13 4.21
CA THR A 64 -16.95 -9.44 4.49
C THR A 64 -15.48 -9.31 4.90
N THR A 65 -14.95 -10.31 5.61
CA THR A 65 -13.54 -10.40 6.00
C THR A 65 -12.61 -10.32 4.78
N ASN A 66 -12.97 -10.99 3.68
CA ASN A 66 -12.19 -10.95 2.44
C ASN A 66 -12.15 -9.55 1.83
N ILE A 67 -13.28 -8.84 1.80
CA ILE A 67 -13.32 -7.47 1.29
C ILE A 67 -12.51 -6.54 2.22
N LYS A 68 -12.60 -6.73 3.54
CA LYS A 68 -11.79 -5.98 4.51
C LYS A 68 -10.30 -6.20 4.28
N ALA A 69 -9.88 -7.45 4.13
CA ALA A 69 -8.49 -7.79 3.85
C ALA A 69 -8.02 -7.17 2.52
N LEU A 70 -8.88 -7.16 1.50
CA LEU A 70 -8.58 -6.52 0.23
C LEU A 70 -8.42 -5.00 0.38
N ARG A 71 -9.28 -4.35 1.16
CA ARG A 71 -9.13 -2.92 1.47
C ARG A 71 -7.82 -2.65 2.20
N GLN A 72 -7.41 -3.49 3.14
CA GLN A 72 -6.13 -3.34 3.81
C GLN A 72 -4.94 -3.47 2.85
N ILE A 73 -4.98 -4.40 1.88
CA ILE A 73 -3.98 -4.48 0.80
C ILE A 73 -3.97 -3.21 -0.04
N GLU A 74 -5.14 -2.72 -0.46
CA GLU A 74 -5.22 -1.46 -1.21
C GLU A 74 -4.62 -0.29 -0.42
N PHE A 75 -4.84 -0.25 0.89
CA PHE A 75 -4.31 0.80 1.76
C PHE A 75 -2.79 0.70 1.88
N SER A 76 -2.25 -0.51 2.07
CA SER A 76 -0.80 -0.73 2.12
C SER A 76 -0.14 -0.35 0.78
N THR A 77 -0.71 -0.75 -0.37
CA THR A 77 -0.21 -0.33 -1.68
C THR A 77 -0.30 1.19 -1.86
N ARG A 78 -1.38 1.84 -1.38
CA ARG A 78 -1.48 3.31 -1.38
C ARG A 78 -0.35 3.97 -0.56
N ARG A 79 0.04 3.41 0.60
CA ARG A 79 1.16 3.92 1.41
C ARG A 79 2.49 3.85 0.67
N ILE A 80 2.75 2.75 -0.04
CA ILE A 80 3.97 2.59 -0.82
C ILE A 80 4.03 3.59 -1.98
N ARG A 81 2.90 3.84 -2.65
CA ARG A 81 2.80 4.90 -3.69
C ARG A 81 3.04 6.30 -3.12
N GLU A 82 2.51 6.59 -1.95
CA GLU A 82 2.75 7.85 -1.25
C GLU A 82 4.23 8.03 -0.90
N VAL A 83 4.88 6.98 -0.40
CA VAL A 83 6.33 7.00 -0.13
C VAL A 83 7.10 7.35 -1.40
N LYS A 84 6.77 6.76 -2.55
CA LYS A 84 7.35 7.13 -3.84
C LYS A 84 7.12 8.61 -4.18
N SER A 85 5.90 9.13 -3.95
CA SER A 85 5.62 10.56 -4.17
C SER A 85 6.40 11.48 -3.22
N LEU A 86 6.59 11.09 -1.97
CA LEU A 86 7.34 11.86 -0.97
C LEU A 86 8.82 11.99 -1.35
N VAL A 87 9.40 10.96 -1.97
CA VAL A 87 10.75 11.05 -2.54
C VAL A 87 10.82 12.10 -3.65
N SER A 88 9.84 12.11 -4.57
CA SER A 88 9.82 13.04 -5.70
C SER A 88 9.72 14.52 -5.30
N VAL A 89 9.13 14.81 -4.13
CA VAL A 89 9.00 16.18 -3.59
C VAL A 89 9.96 16.45 -2.42
N SER A 90 10.95 15.58 -2.21
CA SER A 90 11.97 15.70 -1.17
C SER A 90 11.42 15.84 0.27
N ARG A 91 10.26 15.26 0.56
CA ARG A 91 9.61 15.26 1.89
C ARG A 91 9.95 13.99 2.68
N ALA A 92 11.25 13.82 2.93
CA ALA A 92 11.79 12.65 3.63
C ALA A 92 11.28 12.51 5.08
N ASP A 93 10.91 13.63 5.70
CA ASP A 93 10.31 13.72 7.04
C ASP A 93 9.01 12.91 7.18
N LEU A 94 8.26 12.75 6.09
CA LEU A 94 6.97 12.06 6.09
C LEU A 94 7.08 10.57 5.71
N ILE A 95 8.26 10.07 5.33
CA ILE A 95 8.44 8.70 4.87
C ILE A 95 8.23 7.70 6.01
N LEU A 96 8.86 7.92 7.16
CA LEU A 96 8.70 7.06 8.35
C LEU A 96 7.23 6.92 8.78
N PRO A 97 6.48 8.01 9.08
CA PRO A 97 5.08 7.86 9.52
C PRO A 97 4.18 7.24 8.44
N THR A 98 4.53 7.39 7.16
CA THR A 98 3.80 6.72 6.06
C THR A 98 4.07 5.21 6.06
N LEU A 99 5.32 4.79 6.31
CA LEU A 99 5.72 3.38 6.41
C LEU A 99 5.25 2.70 7.72
N GLU A 100 5.01 3.46 8.77
CA GLU A 100 4.36 2.95 9.98
C GLU A 100 2.91 2.56 9.69
N ARG A 101 2.15 3.42 9.00
CA ARG A 101 0.79 3.07 8.55
C ARG A 101 0.80 1.88 7.59
N TYR A 102 1.80 1.81 6.71
CA TYR A 102 2.00 0.65 5.83
C TYR A 102 2.14 -0.64 6.65
N SER A 103 3.01 -0.63 7.65
CA SER A 103 3.26 -1.76 8.55
C SER A 103 1.98 -2.16 9.30
N TRP A 104 1.20 -1.16 9.75
CA TRP A 104 -0.09 -1.41 10.40
C TRP A 104 -1.07 -2.13 9.47
N HIS A 105 -1.25 -1.67 8.23
CA HIS A 105 -2.13 -2.33 7.26
C HIS A 105 -1.69 -3.77 6.97
N LEU A 106 -0.38 -4.04 6.87
CA LEU A 106 0.13 -5.41 6.71
C LEU A 106 -0.27 -6.32 7.88
N GLN A 107 -0.12 -5.83 9.11
CA GLN A 107 -0.52 -6.57 10.31
C GLN A 107 -2.02 -6.85 10.32
N GLU A 108 -2.85 -5.88 9.94
CA GLU A 108 -4.29 -6.05 9.82
C GLU A 108 -4.66 -7.11 8.78
N ILE A 109 -3.96 -7.17 7.64
CA ILE A 109 -4.17 -8.26 6.67
C ILE A 109 -3.92 -9.60 7.35
N ALA A 110 -2.81 -9.75 8.09
CA ALA A 110 -2.45 -11.01 8.74
C ALA A 110 -3.53 -11.55 9.69
N ASN A 111 -4.22 -10.65 10.39
CA ASN A 111 -5.34 -10.95 11.29
C ASN A 111 -6.60 -11.40 10.54
N LEU A 112 -6.75 -11.00 9.28
CA LEU A 112 -7.91 -11.30 8.44
C LEU A 112 -7.70 -12.53 7.54
N LEU A 113 -6.52 -13.18 7.59
CA LEU A 113 -6.10 -14.28 6.70
C LEU A 113 -6.77 -15.65 6.95
N SER A 114 -7.97 -15.76 7.52
CA SER A 114 -8.58 -17.08 7.81
C SER A 114 -10.09 -17.13 7.52
N PRO A 115 -10.61 -18.17 6.82
CA PRO A 115 -9.99 -19.04 5.81
C PRO A 115 -10.04 -18.39 4.43
N LEU A 116 -8.90 -18.35 3.73
CA LEU A 116 -8.75 -17.59 2.50
C LEU A 116 -9.47 -18.23 1.32
N ASP A 117 -10.15 -17.39 0.54
CA ASP A 117 -10.52 -17.72 -0.84
C ASP A 117 -9.26 -17.65 -1.73
N SER A 118 -9.10 -18.65 -2.59
CA SER A 118 -8.06 -18.77 -3.61
C SER A 118 -7.82 -17.48 -4.43
N GLY A 119 -8.89 -16.76 -4.78
CA GLY A 119 -8.78 -15.52 -5.55
C GLY A 119 -8.14 -14.38 -4.76
N PHE A 120 -8.32 -14.36 -3.44
CA PHE A 120 -7.69 -13.36 -2.58
C PHE A 120 -6.20 -13.62 -2.41
N ALA A 121 -5.80 -14.89 -2.20
CA ALA A 121 -4.41 -15.25 -1.93
C ALA A 121 -3.47 -14.83 -3.07
N GLY A 122 -3.87 -15.10 -4.32
CA GLY A 122 -3.09 -14.70 -5.50
C GLY A 122 -3.01 -13.17 -5.64
N LYS A 123 -4.11 -12.45 -5.44
CA LYS A 123 -4.12 -10.98 -5.52
C LYS A 123 -3.24 -10.34 -4.43
N ALA A 124 -3.31 -10.86 -3.21
CA ALA A 124 -2.46 -10.41 -2.11
C ALA A 124 -0.98 -10.61 -2.45
N ALA A 125 -0.61 -11.81 -2.91
CA ALA A 125 0.77 -12.13 -3.27
C ALA A 125 1.33 -11.20 -4.34
N GLY A 126 0.60 -10.98 -5.44
CA GLY A 126 1.04 -10.09 -6.52
C GLY A 126 1.24 -8.64 -6.06
N GLU A 127 0.35 -8.12 -5.21
CA GLU A 127 0.52 -6.79 -4.63
C GLU A 127 1.73 -6.70 -3.71
N ILE A 128 2.00 -7.73 -2.92
CA ILE A 128 3.14 -7.78 -2.00
C ILE A 128 4.48 -7.85 -2.73
N VAL A 129 4.57 -8.66 -3.78
CA VAL A 129 5.75 -8.72 -4.65
C VAL A 129 6.03 -7.34 -5.27
N LEU A 130 4.98 -6.65 -5.73
CA LEU A 130 5.10 -5.29 -6.26
C LEU A 130 5.55 -4.29 -5.20
N GLN A 131 5.04 -4.40 -3.96
CA GLN A 131 5.43 -3.54 -2.85
C GLN A 131 6.91 -3.71 -2.48
N MET A 132 7.42 -4.95 -2.44
CA MET A 132 8.83 -5.25 -2.19
C MET A 132 9.74 -4.57 -3.22
N SER A 133 9.45 -4.79 -4.51
CA SER A 133 10.17 -4.16 -5.62
C SER A 133 10.14 -2.63 -5.55
N THR A 134 8.98 -2.06 -5.20
CA THR A 134 8.85 -0.60 -5.07
C THR A 134 9.65 -0.06 -3.89
N LEU A 135 9.68 -0.75 -2.75
CA LEU A 135 10.50 -0.36 -1.60
C LEU A 135 12.00 -0.37 -1.93
N GLN A 136 12.48 -1.39 -2.63
CA GLN A 136 13.88 -1.45 -3.10
C GLN A 136 14.19 -0.32 -4.09
N THR A 137 13.31 -0.07 -5.06
CA THR A 137 13.48 1.04 -6.02
C THR A 137 13.54 2.40 -5.31
N VAL A 138 12.62 2.62 -4.36
CA VAL A 138 12.57 3.86 -3.57
C VAL A 138 13.83 4.01 -2.72
N TYR A 139 14.32 2.92 -2.13
CA TYR A 139 15.54 2.93 -1.33
C TYR A 139 16.73 3.51 -2.09
N ASP A 140 16.92 3.08 -3.35
CA ASP A 140 18.03 3.52 -4.20
C ASP A 140 17.93 5.01 -4.61
N GLN A 141 16.73 5.60 -4.52
CA GLN A 141 16.46 7.00 -4.88
C GLN A 141 16.63 7.98 -3.71
N ILE A 142 16.75 7.49 -2.49
CA ILE A 142 16.77 8.33 -1.29
C ILE A 142 18.21 8.57 -0.83
N SER A 143 18.61 9.83 -0.76
CA SER A 143 19.90 10.21 -0.13
C SER A 143 19.81 10.38 1.39
N ASN A 144 18.61 10.68 1.92
CA ASN A 144 18.41 10.91 3.35
C ASN A 144 18.59 9.60 4.17
N PRO A 145 19.52 9.56 5.16
CA PRO A 145 19.82 8.33 5.89
C PRO A 145 18.66 7.83 6.76
N ASN A 146 17.88 8.73 7.36
CA ASN A 146 16.73 8.36 8.20
C ASN A 146 15.61 7.73 7.35
N ALA A 147 15.37 8.29 6.16
CA ALA A 147 14.41 7.72 5.22
C ALA A 147 14.88 6.36 4.66
N ARG A 148 16.17 6.21 4.33
CA ARG A 148 16.75 4.90 3.97
C ARG A 148 16.57 3.87 5.09
N MET A 149 16.84 4.25 6.33
CA MET A 149 16.63 3.39 7.50
C MET A 149 15.17 2.95 7.64
N SER A 150 14.24 3.88 7.43
CA SER A 150 12.80 3.60 7.48
C SER A 150 12.38 2.59 6.41
N ILE A 151 12.93 2.70 5.19
CA ILE A 151 12.68 1.76 4.10
C ILE A 151 13.29 0.37 4.40
N ARG A 152 14.52 0.30 4.94
CA ARG A 152 15.12 -0.97 5.38
C ARG A 152 14.25 -1.69 6.40
N LEU A 153 13.72 -0.95 7.37
CA LEU A 153 12.80 -1.50 8.38
C LEU A 153 11.50 -2.01 7.74
N ALA A 154 10.95 -1.29 6.77
CA ALA A 154 9.76 -1.72 6.03
C ALA A 154 10.01 -3.01 5.23
N ILE A 155 11.16 -3.13 4.53
CA ILE A 155 11.56 -4.34 3.81
C ILE A 155 11.70 -5.52 4.77
N SER A 156 12.34 -5.33 5.93
CA SER A 156 12.46 -6.36 6.96
C SER A 156 11.09 -6.86 7.44
N ARG A 157 10.17 -5.94 7.76
CA ARG A 157 8.82 -6.28 8.22
C ARG A 157 8.00 -6.98 7.14
N LEU A 158 8.11 -6.54 5.88
CA LEU A 158 7.44 -7.17 4.76
C LEU A 158 7.93 -8.61 4.57
N SER A 159 9.24 -8.83 4.64
CA SER A 159 9.82 -10.17 4.52
C SER A 159 9.39 -11.13 5.64
N GLU A 160 9.33 -10.64 6.89
CA GLU A 160 8.78 -11.41 8.02
C GLU A 160 7.31 -11.77 7.79
N TRP A 161 6.54 -10.83 7.25
CA TRP A 161 5.14 -11.03 6.92
C TRP A 161 4.98 -12.05 5.78
N GLU A 162 5.80 -11.96 4.72
CA GLU A 162 5.81 -12.91 3.61
C GLU A 162 6.07 -14.33 4.12
N GLY A 163 7.02 -14.52 5.04
CA GLY A 163 7.25 -15.82 5.68
C GLY A 163 5.99 -16.39 6.33
N LYS A 164 5.32 -15.61 7.18
CA LYS A 164 4.06 -16.02 7.82
C LYS A 164 2.94 -16.29 6.82
N PHE A 165 2.91 -15.57 5.71
CA PHE A 165 1.89 -15.74 4.68
C PHE A 165 2.13 -17.02 3.86
N ILE A 166 3.37 -17.28 3.46
CA ILE A 166 3.80 -18.50 2.78
C ILE A 166 3.45 -19.73 3.63
N ASP A 167 3.75 -19.71 4.93
CA ASP A 167 3.42 -20.81 5.85
C ASP A 167 1.92 -21.16 5.82
N LYS A 168 1.05 -20.15 5.70
CA LYS A 168 -0.41 -20.33 5.66
C LYS A 168 -0.94 -20.81 4.32
N ILE A 169 -0.34 -20.41 3.19
CA ILE A 169 -0.89 -20.68 1.86
C ILE A 169 -0.18 -21.80 1.10
N SER A 170 0.99 -22.25 1.57
CA SER A 170 1.84 -23.26 0.90
C SER A 170 1.10 -24.55 0.55
N GLN A 171 0.20 -25.01 1.42
CA GLN A 171 -0.58 -26.23 1.22
C GLN A 171 -1.74 -26.05 0.25
N MET A 172 -2.31 -24.84 0.16
CA MET A 172 -3.50 -24.56 -0.65
C MET A 172 -3.16 -24.02 -2.04
N HIS A 173 -2.08 -23.26 -2.17
CA HIS A 173 -1.69 -22.53 -3.37
C HIS A 173 -0.17 -22.54 -3.58
N PRO A 174 0.41 -23.68 -3.99
CA PRO A 174 1.87 -23.84 -4.08
C PRO A 174 2.53 -22.87 -5.07
N LEU A 175 1.86 -22.55 -6.19
CA LEU A 175 2.36 -21.57 -7.16
C LEU A 175 2.48 -20.16 -6.56
N VAL A 176 1.47 -19.73 -5.80
CA VAL A 176 1.46 -18.42 -5.12
C VAL A 176 2.53 -18.38 -4.03
N ALA A 177 2.70 -19.47 -3.29
CA ALA A 177 3.75 -19.60 -2.29
C ALA A 177 5.15 -19.50 -2.90
N ASN A 178 5.36 -20.05 -4.10
CA ASN A 178 6.65 -19.96 -4.80
C ASN A 178 7.00 -18.52 -5.21
N GLU A 179 6.04 -17.76 -5.75
CA GLU A 179 6.25 -16.35 -6.12
C GLU A 179 6.64 -15.50 -4.89
N LEU A 180 5.95 -15.70 -3.77
CA LEU A 180 6.28 -15.03 -2.51
C LEU A 180 7.65 -15.46 -1.96
N ASN A 181 8.02 -16.72 -2.09
CA ASN A 181 9.36 -17.19 -1.71
C ASN A 181 10.46 -16.45 -2.50
N ILE A 182 10.25 -16.20 -3.80
CA ILE A 182 11.19 -15.44 -4.63
C ILE A 182 11.28 -13.97 -4.15
N SER A 183 10.14 -13.33 -3.88
CA SER A 183 10.09 -11.97 -3.33
C SER A 183 10.83 -11.88 -1.99
N LYS A 184 10.56 -12.83 -1.09
CA LYS A 184 11.22 -12.94 0.21
C LYS A 184 12.72 -13.13 0.06
N LEU A 185 13.17 -13.98 -0.86
CA LEU A 185 14.59 -14.20 -1.14
C LEU A 185 15.28 -12.91 -1.62
N SER A 186 14.60 -12.12 -2.47
CA SER A 186 15.07 -10.78 -2.86
C SER A 186 15.26 -9.88 -1.65
N ALA A 187 14.29 -9.88 -0.71
CA ALA A 187 14.39 -9.12 0.54
C ALA A 187 15.56 -9.60 1.41
N CYS A 188 15.74 -10.90 1.58
CA CYS A 188 16.86 -11.46 2.35
C CYS A 188 18.21 -11.08 1.74
N THR A 189 18.31 -11.11 0.40
CA THR A 189 19.52 -10.72 -0.34
C THR A 189 19.81 -9.23 -0.15
N PHE A 190 18.78 -8.39 -0.23
CA PHE A 190 18.89 -6.97 0.06
C PHE A 190 19.40 -6.71 1.48
N LEU A 191 18.81 -7.36 2.50
CA LEU A 191 19.20 -7.20 3.90
C LEU A 191 20.65 -7.68 4.14
N SER A 192 21.06 -8.77 3.50
CA SER A 192 22.43 -9.29 3.58
C SER A 192 23.44 -8.30 2.96
N LYS A 193 23.12 -7.74 1.80
CA LYS A 193 23.94 -6.69 1.15
C LYS A 193 24.04 -5.43 2.02
N GLU A 194 22.96 -5.04 2.67
CA GLU A 194 22.95 -3.89 3.56
C GLU A 194 23.75 -4.13 4.84
N ALA A 195 23.73 -5.34 5.39
CA ALA A 195 24.51 -5.70 6.57
C ALA A 195 26.04 -5.57 6.36
N SER A 196 26.53 -5.66 5.13
CA SER A 196 27.93 -5.44 4.78
C SER A 196 28.25 -4.00 4.37
N SER A 197 27.27 -3.09 4.40
CA SER A 197 27.44 -1.70 3.99
C SER A 197 28.32 -0.93 4.98
N SER A 198 29.29 -0.20 4.44
CA SER A 198 30.12 0.74 5.20
C SER A 198 29.34 1.98 5.67
N ALA A 199 28.14 2.21 5.15
CA ALA A 199 27.26 3.29 5.57
C ALA A 199 26.55 3.04 6.91
N LEU A 200 26.70 1.84 7.48
CA LEU A 200 26.11 1.44 8.76
C LEU A 200 27.16 1.39 9.87
N ASN A 201 26.74 1.72 11.09
CA ASN A 201 27.56 1.49 12.27
C ASN A 201 27.60 -0.01 12.64
N GLU A 202 28.48 -0.39 13.57
CA GLU A 202 28.68 -1.80 13.94
C GLU A 202 27.43 -2.48 14.50
N VAL A 203 26.67 -1.79 15.35
CA VAL A 203 25.42 -2.31 15.93
C VAL A 203 24.37 -2.53 14.84
N GLU A 204 24.22 -1.56 13.93
CA GLU A 204 23.30 -1.67 12.80
C GLU A 204 23.68 -2.85 11.89
N ARG A 205 24.96 -3.00 11.54
CA ARG A 205 25.43 -4.15 10.74
C ARG A 205 25.12 -5.47 11.40
N MET A 206 25.33 -5.58 12.72
CA MET A 206 25.00 -6.78 13.48
C MET A 206 23.50 -7.10 13.45
N VAL A 207 22.65 -6.10 13.70
CA VAL A 207 21.18 -6.26 13.65
C VAL A 207 20.71 -6.70 12.25
N TYR A 208 21.25 -6.10 11.19
CA TYR A 208 20.88 -6.48 9.83
C TYR A 208 21.42 -7.84 9.42
N SER A 209 22.62 -8.21 9.89
CA SER A 209 23.18 -9.55 9.68
C SER A 209 22.29 -10.61 10.33
N GLU A 210 21.88 -10.39 11.59
CA GLU A 210 20.97 -11.30 12.30
C GLU A 210 19.61 -11.41 11.58
N ARG A 211 19.05 -10.29 11.13
CA ARG A 211 17.79 -10.29 10.36
C ARG A 211 17.93 -11.01 9.03
N ALA A 212 19.02 -10.82 8.31
CA ALA A 212 19.29 -11.52 7.05
C ALA A 212 19.41 -13.03 7.27
N GLN A 213 20.10 -13.47 8.34
CA GLN A 213 20.19 -14.88 8.71
C GLN A 213 18.82 -15.46 9.09
N LYS A 214 18.03 -14.76 9.90
CA LYS A 214 16.65 -15.16 10.24
C LYS A 214 15.75 -15.26 9.00
N CYS A 215 15.92 -14.34 8.05
CA CYS A 215 15.18 -14.32 6.79
C CYS A 215 15.45 -15.59 5.95
N GLN A 216 16.71 -16.05 5.92
CA GLN A 216 17.15 -17.23 5.17
C GLN A 216 16.81 -18.57 5.83
N THR A 217 16.62 -18.60 7.15
CA THR A 217 16.49 -19.84 7.94
C THR A 217 15.06 -20.39 8.06
N VAL A 218 14.07 -19.74 7.43
CA VAL A 218 12.73 -20.33 7.33
C VAL A 218 12.78 -21.48 6.32
N LYS A 219 12.72 -22.69 6.89
CA LYS A 219 13.07 -24.00 6.34
C LYS A 219 12.50 -24.30 4.94
N GLN A 220 13.36 -24.89 4.12
CA GLN A 220 13.00 -25.85 3.06
C GLN A 220 12.22 -27.03 3.64
#